data_AF-R7QVP0-F1
#
_entry.id   AF-R7QVP0-F1
#
_cell.length_a   1.000
_cell.length_b   1.000
_cell.length_c   1.000
_cell.angle_alpha   90.00
_cell.angle_beta   90.00
_cell.angle_gamma   90.00
#
_symmetry.space_group_name_H-M   'P 1'
#
loop_
_entity.id
_entity.type
_entity.pdbx_description
1 polymer ?
#
loop_
_entity_poly.entity_id
_entity_poly.type
_entity_poly.pdbx_seq_one_letter_code
_entity_poly.pdbx_strand_id
1 'polypeptide(L)'
;MSLTINANHSSSYYLRNFYSSNRSAASTDSYRSRSSNHTLVLADSEALKKAAEALSDLDYDDSDEANGGDIYNSITAFVTAYNNFMDSSSSSDYGYIKNQKNHIKDLISEHSSDLESIGITINTKGKLEIDDDELGSAKLTKLKRIFSDNGDLSSSLQKYATSAFRYEKNHVPQTGSVSNSSNDTASDSASTDSTDTATTMAELTGKVIGSNVDLVL
;
A
#
# COMPACT_ATOMS: atom_id res chain seq x y z
N MET A 1 -21.91 27.37 8.70
CA MET A 1 -21.17 28.11 7.66
C MET A 1 -20.25 27.07 7.04
N SER A 2 -20.54 26.61 5.81
CA SER A 2 -19.78 25.53 5.18
C SER A 2 -18.42 26.07 4.77
N LEU A 3 -17.33 25.52 5.31
CA LEU A 3 -15.98 25.83 4.87
C LEU A 3 -15.86 25.48 3.38
N THR A 4 -15.62 26.49 2.54
CA THR A 4 -15.31 26.25 1.12
C THR A 4 -13.84 25.91 1.05
N ILE A 5 -13.54 24.62 1.01
CA ILE A 5 -12.18 24.10 0.88
C ILE A 5 -11.77 24.23 -0.60
N ASN A 6 -11.03 25.28 -0.95
CA ASN A 6 -10.44 25.43 -2.28
C ASN A 6 -9.25 24.46 -2.41
N ALA A 7 -9.40 23.44 -3.25
CA ALA A 7 -8.35 22.45 -3.54
C ALA A 7 -8.04 22.45 -5.04
N ASN A 8 -6.76 22.35 -5.42
CA ASN A 8 -6.37 22.10 -6.80
C ASN A 8 -6.58 20.62 -7.17
N HIS A 9 -6.52 19.73 -6.17
CA HIS A 9 -6.56 18.30 -6.36
C HIS A 9 -7.48 17.59 -5.34
N SER A 10 -8.30 16.66 -5.82
CA SER A 10 -9.16 15.81 -4.98
C SER A 10 -8.37 14.76 -4.18
N SER A 11 -8.93 14.22 -3.11
CA SER A 11 -8.34 13.09 -2.38
C SER A 11 -8.04 11.87 -3.27
N SER A 12 -8.92 11.59 -4.25
CA SER A 12 -8.70 10.54 -5.25
C SER A 12 -7.47 10.77 -6.13
N TYR A 13 -7.09 12.03 -6.38
CA TYR A 13 -5.86 12.35 -7.11
C TYR A 13 -4.63 11.95 -6.30
N TYR A 14 -4.54 12.38 -5.03
CA TYR A 14 -3.44 12.03 -4.13
C TYR A 14 -3.35 10.52 -3.92
N LEU A 15 -4.49 9.87 -3.68
CA LEU A 15 -4.54 8.42 -3.50
C LEU A 15 -4.03 7.68 -4.74
N ARG A 16 -4.43 8.06 -5.95
CA ARG A 16 -3.89 7.47 -7.19
C ARG A 16 -2.39 7.73 -7.38
N ASN A 17 -1.87 8.84 -6.87
CA ASN A 17 -0.45 9.14 -6.88
C ASN A 17 0.33 8.22 -5.92
N PHE A 18 -0.18 8.02 -4.70
CA PHE A 18 0.39 7.07 -3.72
C PHE A 18 0.39 5.65 -4.29
N TYR A 19 -0.69 5.25 -4.95
CA TYR A 19 -0.83 3.97 -5.65
C TYR A 19 -0.25 3.99 -7.08
N SER A 20 0.71 4.85 -7.41
CA SER A 20 1.24 5.01 -8.77
C SER A 20 1.71 3.69 -9.43
N SER A 21 2.23 2.75 -8.66
CA SER A 21 2.67 1.43 -9.14
C SER A 21 1.52 0.43 -9.37
N ASN A 22 0.37 0.62 -8.70
CA ASN A 22 -0.83 -0.19 -8.88
C ASN A 22 -2.10 0.63 -8.59
N ARG A 23 -2.47 1.49 -9.54
CA ARG A 23 -3.58 2.46 -9.37
C ARG A 23 -4.94 1.77 -9.16
N SER A 24 -5.11 0.54 -9.65
CA SER A 24 -6.36 -0.22 -9.48
C SER A 24 -6.62 -0.57 -8.02
N ALA A 25 -5.57 -0.79 -7.24
CA ALA A 25 -5.67 -1.11 -5.81
C ALA A 25 -6.17 0.06 -4.95
N ALA A 26 -6.12 1.30 -5.46
CA ALA A 26 -6.46 2.51 -4.71
C ALA A 26 -7.92 2.55 -4.20
N SER A 27 -8.91 2.14 -5.02
CA SER A 27 -10.32 2.36 -4.67
C SER A 27 -11.32 1.46 -5.40
N THR A 28 -10.91 0.28 -5.89
CA THR A 28 -11.85 -0.61 -6.57
C THR A 28 -12.05 -1.91 -5.81
N ASP A 29 -13.20 -2.03 -5.12
CA ASP A 29 -13.60 -3.27 -4.42
C ASP A 29 -13.54 -4.48 -5.34
N SER A 30 -13.90 -4.29 -6.61
CA SER A 30 -13.89 -5.34 -7.62
C SER A 30 -12.47 -5.81 -7.99
N TYR A 31 -11.46 -4.95 -7.91
CA TYR A 31 -10.05 -5.35 -8.08
C TYR A 31 -9.52 -5.97 -6.79
N ARG A 32 -9.76 -5.32 -5.64
CA ARG A 32 -9.27 -5.76 -4.34
C ARG A 32 -9.80 -7.15 -3.97
N SER A 33 -11.09 -7.41 -4.18
CA SER A 33 -11.72 -8.73 -3.93
C SER A 33 -11.17 -9.88 -4.78
N ARG A 34 -10.60 -9.58 -5.95
CA ARG A 34 -10.01 -10.57 -6.88
C ARG A 34 -8.48 -10.60 -6.82
N SER A 35 -7.87 -9.70 -6.06
CA SER A 35 -6.42 -9.62 -5.92
C SER A 35 -5.94 -10.56 -4.82
N SER A 36 -4.74 -11.12 -5.01
CA SER A 36 -4.09 -11.89 -3.96
C SER A 36 -3.72 -10.97 -2.79
N ASN A 37 -3.61 -11.54 -1.59
CA ASN A 37 -3.15 -10.80 -0.43
C ASN A 37 -1.76 -10.18 -0.66
N HIS A 38 -0.84 -10.95 -1.26
CA HIS A 38 0.48 -10.50 -1.69
C HIS A 38 0.43 -9.23 -2.55
N THR A 39 -0.41 -9.23 -3.59
CA THR A 39 -0.60 -8.06 -4.47
C THR A 39 -1.08 -6.83 -3.70
N LEU A 40 -2.02 -7.00 -2.77
CA LEU A 40 -2.56 -5.91 -1.98
C LEU A 40 -1.56 -5.39 -0.94
N VAL A 41 -0.88 -6.26 -0.19
CA VAL A 41 0.15 -5.86 0.77
C VAL A 41 1.27 -5.08 0.06
N LEU A 42 1.70 -5.54 -1.12
CA LEU A 42 2.72 -4.84 -1.91
C LEU A 42 2.26 -3.45 -2.34
N ALA A 43 1.04 -3.32 -2.88
CA ALA A 43 0.50 -2.03 -3.31
C ALA A 43 0.24 -1.08 -2.12
N ASP A 44 -0.39 -1.58 -1.06
CA ASP A 44 -0.83 -0.77 0.08
C ASP A 44 0.37 -0.31 0.94
N SER A 45 1.40 -1.15 1.10
CA SER A 45 2.63 -0.76 1.82
C SER A 45 3.43 0.30 1.06
N GLU A 46 3.51 0.21 -0.27
CA GLU A 46 4.14 1.25 -1.08
C GLU A 46 3.34 2.56 -1.04
N ALA A 47 2.01 2.47 -1.10
CA ALA A 47 1.14 3.64 -1.03
C ALA A 47 1.22 4.32 0.33
N LEU A 48 1.22 3.56 1.44
CA LEU A 48 1.36 4.11 2.79
C LEU A 48 2.72 4.80 2.97
N LYS A 49 3.79 4.19 2.46
CA LYS A 49 5.13 4.81 2.43
C LYS A 49 5.08 6.17 1.72
N LYS A 50 4.56 6.20 0.48
CA LYS A 50 4.47 7.43 -0.32
C LYS A 50 3.55 8.48 0.31
N ALA A 51 2.48 8.06 0.98
CA ALA A 51 1.60 8.96 1.70
C ALA A 51 2.32 9.63 2.87
N ALA A 52 3.04 8.84 3.68
CA ALA A 52 3.84 9.37 4.79
C ALA A 52 5.02 10.25 4.32
N GLU A 53 5.64 9.94 3.18
CA GLU A 53 6.62 10.82 2.53
C GLU A 53 5.97 12.15 2.09
N ALA A 54 4.87 12.07 1.34
CA ALA A 54 4.16 13.26 0.87
C ALA A 54 3.68 14.16 2.01
N LEU A 55 3.13 13.60 3.09
CA LEU A 55 2.70 14.39 4.25
C LEU A 55 3.87 15.05 4.99
N SER A 56 5.04 14.42 5.01
CA SER A 56 6.26 15.01 5.60
C SER A 56 6.80 16.17 4.77
N ASP A 57 6.67 16.09 3.44
CA ASP A 57 7.22 17.06 2.49
C ASP A 57 6.25 18.20 2.14
N LEU A 58 5.01 18.17 2.64
CA LEU A 58 4.05 19.24 2.42
C LEU A 58 4.53 20.55 3.06
N ASP A 59 4.30 21.65 2.35
CA ASP A 59 4.56 22.99 2.85
C ASP A 59 3.40 23.42 3.76
N TYR A 60 3.55 23.14 5.05
CA TYR A 60 2.72 23.71 6.09
C TYR A 60 3.34 25.07 6.47
N ASP A 61 2.80 26.13 5.89
CA ASP A 61 3.13 27.49 6.31
C ASP A 61 2.97 27.62 7.84
N ASP A 62 3.78 28.47 8.48
CA ASP A 62 3.81 28.70 9.93
C ASP A 62 2.61 29.55 10.41
N SER A 63 1.62 29.75 9.53
CA SER A 63 0.39 30.46 9.85
C SER A 63 -0.58 29.60 10.65
N ASP A 64 -1.37 30.26 11.49
CA ASP A 64 -2.42 29.62 12.31
C ASP A 64 -3.74 29.50 11.54
N GLU A 65 -3.68 29.56 10.20
CA GLU A 65 -4.81 29.40 9.30
C GLU A 65 -5.30 27.94 9.26
N ALA A 66 -6.57 27.78 8.86
CA ALA A 66 -7.12 26.45 8.58
C ALA A 66 -6.38 25.81 7.39
N ASN A 67 -6.35 24.48 7.36
CA ASN A 67 -5.65 23.79 6.28
C ASN A 67 -6.23 24.11 4.88
N GLY A 68 -5.35 24.07 3.90
CA GLY A 68 -5.75 24.18 2.50
C GLY A 68 -6.39 22.88 2.01
N GLY A 69 -7.19 22.97 0.96
CA GLY A 69 -7.90 21.79 0.44
C GLY A 69 -7.02 20.67 -0.08
N ASP A 70 -5.85 21.02 -0.59
CA ASP A 70 -4.84 20.06 -1.01
C ASP A 70 -4.27 19.27 0.18
N ILE A 71 -4.08 19.92 1.34
CA ILE A 71 -3.60 19.27 2.57
C ILE A 71 -4.69 18.34 3.13
N TYR A 72 -5.93 18.82 3.26
CA TYR A 72 -7.08 18.01 3.66
C TYR A 72 -7.22 16.76 2.76
N ASN A 73 -7.14 16.94 1.44
CA ASN A 73 -7.27 15.86 0.48
C ASN A 73 -6.09 14.87 0.53
N SER A 74 -4.87 15.34 0.79
CA SER A 74 -3.69 14.50 0.99
C SER A 74 -3.81 13.65 2.26
N ILE A 75 -4.26 14.24 3.37
CA ILE A 75 -4.50 13.52 4.63
C ILE A 75 -5.63 12.49 4.47
N THR A 76 -6.71 12.84 3.77
CA THR A 76 -7.80 11.91 3.46
C THR A 76 -7.30 10.70 2.65
N ALA A 77 -6.43 10.95 1.67
CA ALA A 77 -5.79 9.90 0.90
C ALA A 77 -4.83 9.04 1.75
N PHE A 78 -4.09 9.66 2.68
CA PHE A 78 -3.27 8.94 3.66
C PHE A 78 -4.10 8.01 4.54
N VAL A 79 -5.21 8.49 5.11
CA VAL A 79 -6.13 7.67 5.93
C VAL A 79 -6.64 6.46 5.14
N THR A 80 -6.98 6.66 3.87
CA THR A 80 -7.40 5.57 2.98
C THR A 80 -6.26 4.56 2.75
N ALA A 81 -5.05 5.03 2.47
CA ALA A 81 -3.89 4.17 2.26
C ALA A 81 -3.53 3.36 3.52
N TYR A 82 -3.58 4.00 4.70
CA TYR A 82 -3.40 3.35 5.99
C TYR A 82 -4.45 2.26 6.22
N ASN A 83 -5.74 2.57 6.04
CA ASN A 83 -6.81 1.61 6.28
C ASN A 83 -6.74 0.41 5.32
N ASN A 84 -6.37 0.64 4.06
CA ASN A 84 -6.12 -0.42 3.08
C ASN A 84 -4.96 -1.32 3.52
N PHE A 85 -3.85 -0.73 3.98
CA PHE A 85 -2.71 -1.49 4.51
C PHE A 85 -3.09 -2.31 5.74
N MET A 86 -3.89 -1.76 6.66
CA MET A 86 -4.37 -2.48 7.84
C MET A 86 -5.22 -3.71 7.46
N ASP A 87 -6.03 -3.61 6.40
CA ASP A 87 -6.83 -4.72 5.89
C ASP A 87 -5.95 -5.79 5.23
N SER A 88 -5.13 -5.40 4.25
CA SER A 88 -4.34 -6.37 3.48
C SER A 88 -3.32 -7.09 4.38
N SER A 89 -2.60 -6.36 5.23
CA SER A 89 -1.60 -6.96 6.12
C SER A 89 -2.22 -7.85 7.22
N SER A 90 -3.48 -7.63 7.61
CA SER A 90 -4.18 -8.51 8.57
C SER A 90 -4.46 -9.88 7.99
N SER A 91 -4.69 -9.97 6.68
CA SER A 91 -4.95 -11.20 5.95
C SER A 91 -3.68 -11.88 5.39
N SER A 92 -2.49 -11.38 5.72
CA SER A 92 -1.21 -11.97 5.27
C SER A 92 -0.90 -13.30 5.98
N ASP A 93 -0.35 -14.24 5.25
CA ASP A 93 0.15 -15.51 5.82
C ASP A 93 1.51 -15.33 6.53
N TYR A 94 2.21 -14.23 6.26
CA TYR A 94 3.55 -13.99 6.79
C TYR A 94 3.52 -13.27 8.14
N GLY A 95 4.08 -13.93 9.16
CA GLY A 95 4.23 -13.34 10.50
C GLY A 95 5.02 -12.02 10.51
N TYR A 96 6.00 -11.88 9.61
CA TYR A 96 6.75 -10.63 9.46
C TYR A 96 5.86 -9.45 9.05
N ILE A 97 4.97 -9.62 8.07
CA ILE A 97 4.03 -8.58 7.62
C ILE A 97 3.07 -8.20 8.75
N LYS A 98 2.55 -9.20 9.49
CA LYS A 98 1.71 -8.96 10.67
C LYS A 98 2.44 -8.16 11.75
N ASN A 99 3.74 -8.42 11.96
CA ASN A 99 4.55 -7.65 12.91
C ASN A 99 4.75 -6.19 12.45
N GLN A 100 5.03 -5.95 11.16
CA GLN A 100 5.12 -4.56 10.64
C GLN A 100 3.81 -3.81 10.80
N LYS A 101 2.68 -4.47 10.55
CA LYS A 101 1.34 -3.91 10.82
C LYS A 101 1.17 -3.53 12.29
N ASN A 102 1.57 -4.41 13.21
CA ASN A 102 1.44 -4.13 14.64
C ASN A 102 2.30 -2.93 15.05
N HIS A 103 3.54 -2.82 14.56
CA HIS A 103 4.36 -1.63 14.79
C HIS A 103 3.72 -0.34 14.28
N ILE A 104 3.10 -0.37 13.09
CA ILE A 104 2.36 0.76 12.54
C ILE A 104 1.12 1.09 13.38
N LYS A 105 0.39 0.07 13.87
CA LYS A 105 -0.77 0.24 14.73
C LYS A 105 -0.39 0.86 16.08
N ASP A 106 0.68 0.36 16.70
CA ASP A 106 1.18 0.84 17.98
C ASP A 106 1.65 2.30 17.85
N LEU A 107 2.41 2.62 16.80
CA LEU A 107 2.81 3.98 16.47
C LEU A 107 1.61 4.94 16.33
N ILE A 108 0.58 4.56 15.58
CA ILE A 108 -0.63 5.39 15.46
C ILE A 108 -1.35 5.55 16.80
N SER A 109 -1.33 4.53 17.65
CA SER A 109 -1.92 4.59 18.98
C SER A 109 -1.14 5.52 19.92
N GLU A 110 0.20 5.53 19.82
CA GLU A 110 1.08 6.46 20.54
C GLU A 110 0.81 7.93 20.17
N HIS A 111 0.45 8.18 18.90
CA HIS A 111 0.10 9.51 18.37
C HIS A 111 -1.40 9.82 18.40
N SER A 112 -2.22 9.00 19.07
CA SER A 112 -3.69 9.10 19.04
C SER A 112 -4.24 10.45 19.50
N SER A 113 -3.70 11.01 20.59
CA SER A 113 -4.15 12.31 21.11
C SER A 113 -3.83 13.46 20.16
N ASP A 114 -2.72 13.40 19.44
CA ASP A 114 -2.35 14.42 18.45
C ASP A 114 -3.25 14.33 17.22
N LEU A 115 -3.49 13.10 16.73
CA LEU A 115 -4.42 12.81 15.63
C LEU A 115 -5.87 13.22 15.96
N GLU A 116 -6.34 12.94 17.17
CA GLU A 116 -7.68 13.32 17.62
C GLU A 116 -7.83 14.85 17.63
N SER A 117 -6.78 15.58 17.99
CA SER A 117 -6.79 17.06 18.04
C SER A 117 -6.93 17.78 16.68
N ILE A 118 -6.92 17.00 15.59
CA ILE A 118 -7.12 17.44 14.19
C ILE A 118 -8.27 16.67 13.51
N GLY A 119 -9.13 15.98 14.28
CA GLY A 119 -10.29 15.27 13.73
C GLY A 119 -9.98 13.89 13.15
N ILE A 120 -8.88 13.23 13.54
CA ILE A 120 -8.57 11.86 13.13
C ILE A 120 -8.61 10.93 14.33
N THR A 121 -9.53 9.96 14.33
CA THR A 121 -9.71 9.03 15.46
C THR A 121 -9.37 7.59 15.07
N ILE A 122 -9.09 6.76 16.06
CA ILE A 122 -8.80 5.33 15.88
C ILE A 122 -10.02 4.53 16.35
N ASN A 123 -10.62 3.76 15.45
CA ASN A 123 -11.71 2.88 15.82
C ASN A 123 -11.22 1.58 16.49
N THR A 124 -12.15 0.77 16.98
CA THR A 124 -11.85 -0.49 17.71
C THR A 124 -11.05 -1.52 16.90
N LYS A 125 -11.03 -1.41 15.56
CA LYS A 125 -10.24 -2.27 14.67
C LYS A 125 -8.82 -1.74 14.42
N GLY A 126 -8.47 -0.60 14.99
CA GLY A 126 -7.20 0.08 14.71
C GLY A 126 -7.18 0.76 13.35
N LYS A 127 -8.35 1.14 12.82
CA LYS A 127 -8.47 1.92 11.58
C LYS A 127 -8.72 3.38 11.91
N LEU A 128 -8.30 4.26 11.00
CA LEU A 128 -8.49 5.70 11.12
C LEU A 128 -9.86 6.11 10.57
N GLU A 129 -10.51 7.04 11.26
CA GLU A 129 -11.75 7.70 10.86
C GLU A 129 -11.53 9.23 10.89
N ILE A 130 -12.18 9.95 9.97
CA ILE A 130 -12.06 11.40 9.82
C ILE A 130 -13.36 12.06 10.27
N ASP A 131 -13.25 13.07 11.11
CA ASP A 131 -14.24 14.13 11.28
C ASP A 131 -13.93 15.24 10.26
N ASP A 132 -14.79 15.38 9.25
CA ASP A 132 -14.56 16.29 8.12
C ASP A 132 -14.52 17.76 8.54
N ASP A 133 -15.34 18.15 9.52
CA ASP A 133 -15.42 19.54 9.99
C ASP A 133 -14.20 19.88 10.84
N GLU A 134 -13.77 18.98 11.72
CA GLU A 134 -12.60 19.19 12.56
C GLU A 134 -11.30 19.14 11.75
N LEU A 135 -11.15 18.18 10.83
CA LEU A 135 -9.99 18.13 9.94
C LEU A 135 -9.96 19.34 9.00
N GLY A 136 -11.10 19.74 8.42
CA GLY A 136 -11.18 20.91 7.53
C GLY A 136 -10.92 22.25 8.22
N SER A 137 -10.97 22.29 9.56
CA SER A 137 -10.66 23.48 10.37
C SER A 137 -9.36 23.36 11.17
N ALA A 138 -8.64 22.23 11.04
CA ALA A 138 -7.38 22.01 11.72
C ALA A 138 -6.32 23.02 11.27
N LYS A 139 -5.61 23.59 12.24
CA LYS A 139 -4.55 24.59 12.01
C LYS A 139 -3.33 23.98 11.33
N LEU A 140 -2.74 24.69 10.36
CA LEU A 140 -1.51 24.27 9.68
C LEU A 140 -0.37 23.98 10.66
N THR A 141 -0.19 24.79 11.70
CA THR A 141 0.81 24.56 12.77
C THR A 141 0.64 23.22 13.49
N LYS A 142 -0.60 22.76 13.72
CA LYS A 142 -0.85 21.43 14.31
C LYS A 142 -0.50 20.32 13.32
N LEU A 143 -0.92 20.45 12.07
CA LEU A 143 -0.65 19.46 11.03
C LEU A 143 0.84 19.30 10.77
N LYS A 144 1.56 20.43 10.70
CA LYS A 144 3.02 20.47 10.61
C LYS A 144 3.67 19.70 11.73
N ARG A 145 3.28 19.96 12.98
CA ARG A 145 3.81 19.29 14.17
C ARG A 145 3.67 17.77 14.11
N ILE A 146 2.53 17.30 13.61
CA ILE A 146 2.19 15.87 13.55
C ILE A 146 2.92 15.17 12.40
N PHE A 147 2.94 15.79 11.22
CA PHE A 147 3.34 15.11 9.99
C PHE A 147 4.73 15.49 9.46
N SER A 148 5.27 16.68 9.77
CA SER A 148 6.46 17.24 9.12
C SER A 148 7.58 17.70 10.07
N ASP A 149 7.24 18.16 11.29
CA ASP A 149 8.26 18.47 12.30
C ASP A 149 9.02 17.22 12.77
N ASN A 150 10.02 17.39 13.64
CA ASN A 150 10.88 16.34 14.24
C ASN A 150 10.14 15.20 15.01
N GLY A 151 8.82 15.06 14.87
CA GLY A 151 8.09 13.89 15.30
C GLY A 151 8.51 12.63 14.53
N ASP A 152 8.33 11.48 15.14
CA ASP A 152 8.71 10.19 14.58
C ASP A 152 7.58 9.51 13.78
N LEU A 153 6.39 10.11 13.71
CA LEU A 153 5.22 9.50 13.06
C LEU A 153 5.47 9.21 11.58
N SER A 154 5.73 10.24 10.76
CA SER A 154 5.94 10.08 9.32
C SER A 154 7.15 9.21 9.03
N SER A 155 8.28 9.44 9.70
CA SER A 155 9.52 8.68 9.47
C SER A 155 9.39 7.20 9.88
N SER A 156 8.70 6.90 10.99
CA SER A 156 8.44 5.52 11.42
C SER A 156 7.41 4.82 10.53
N LEU A 157 6.35 5.52 10.09
CA LEU A 157 5.42 4.99 9.09
C LEU A 157 6.16 4.61 7.81
N GLN A 158 7.00 5.50 7.28
CA GLN A 158 7.84 5.24 6.11
C GLN A 158 8.73 4.01 6.31
N LYS A 159 9.40 3.90 7.47
CA LYS A 159 10.28 2.79 7.82
C LYS A 159 9.55 1.44 7.84
N TYR A 160 8.44 1.33 8.57
CA TYR A 160 7.70 0.07 8.71
C TYR A 160 6.98 -0.30 7.40
N ALA A 161 6.40 0.67 6.70
CA ALA A 161 5.79 0.45 5.40
C ALA A 161 6.82 0.01 4.35
N THR A 162 8.01 0.63 4.34
CA THR A 162 9.13 0.21 3.48
C THR A 162 9.59 -1.22 3.81
N SER A 163 9.60 -1.58 5.09
CA SER A 163 10.00 -2.92 5.53
C SER A 163 9.00 -3.98 5.07
N ALA A 164 7.70 -3.72 5.21
CA ALA A 164 6.64 -4.58 4.67
C ALA A 164 6.73 -4.69 3.15
N PHE A 165 6.86 -3.57 2.44
CA PHE A 165 7.00 -3.52 0.99
C PHE A 165 8.20 -4.34 0.49
N ARG A 166 9.38 -4.15 1.08
CA ARG A 166 10.61 -4.86 0.69
C ARG A 166 10.52 -6.34 0.99
N TYR A 167 9.94 -6.70 2.13
CA TYR A 167 9.73 -8.10 2.46
C TYR A 167 8.85 -8.74 1.40
N GLU A 168 7.70 -8.15 1.11
CA GLU A 168 6.73 -8.74 0.19
C GLU A 168 7.25 -8.74 -1.25
N LYS A 169 7.91 -7.67 -1.70
CA LYS A 169 8.58 -7.64 -3.00
C LYS A 169 9.61 -8.76 -3.19
N ASN A 170 10.31 -9.14 -2.12
CA ASN A 170 11.34 -10.18 -2.16
C ASN A 170 10.80 -11.58 -1.80
N HIS A 171 9.58 -11.68 -1.29
CA HIS A 171 8.92 -12.92 -0.91
C HIS A 171 7.62 -13.05 -1.71
N VAL A 172 7.72 -13.65 -2.90
CA VAL A 172 6.53 -14.08 -3.63
C VAL A 172 6.08 -15.43 -3.07
N PRO A 173 4.78 -15.64 -2.79
CA PRO A 173 4.27 -16.95 -2.42
C PRO A 173 4.65 -17.99 -3.47
N GLN A 174 5.22 -19.11 -3.02
CA GLN A 174 5.26 -20.34 -3.81
C GLN A 174 3.81 -20.70 -4.14
N THR A 175 3.37 -20.46 -5.37
CA THR A 175 2.12 -21.04 -5.88
C THR A 175 2.30 -22.56 -5.80
N GLY A 176 1.49 -23.23 -4.99
CA GLY A 176 1.68 -24.64 -4.63
C GLY A 176 2.03 -25.52 -5.83
N SER A 177 3.30 -25.92 -5.91
CA SER A 177 3.64 -27.24 -6.44
C SER A 177 3.45 -28.21 -5.29
N VAL A 178 2.57 -29.18 -5.46
CA VAL A 178 2.60 -30.40 -4.65
C VAL A 178 3.93 -31.07 -4.93
N SER A 179 4.96 -30.73 -4.18
CA SER A 179 6.20 -31.51 -4.17
C SER A 179 5.93 -32.75 -3.36
N ASN A 180 5.61 -33.83 -4.09
CA ASN A 180 5.51 -35.17 -3.56
C ASN A 180 6.79 -35.48 -2.76
N SER A 181 6.61 -35.80 -1.48
CA SER A 181 7.70 -36.32 -0.66
C SER A 181 8.19 -37.62 -1.29
N SER A 182 9.46 -37.64 -1.69
CA SER A 182 10.20 -38.87 -1.85
C SER A 182 11.59 -38.60 -1.31
N ASN A 183 11.81 -39.11 -0.09
CA ASN A 183 13.14 -39.40 0.41
C ASN A 183 13.84 -40.27 -0.62
N ASP A 184 15.03 -39.88 -1.05
CA ASP A 184 16.06 -40.88 -1.30
C ASP A 184 17.45 -40.33 -0.98
N THR A 185 18.12 -41.11 -0.14
CA THR A 185 19.48 -40.96 0.32
C THR A 185 20.40 -41.57 -0.74
N ALA A 186 21.27 -40.79 -1.38
CA ALA A 186 22.52 -41.31 -1.95
C ALA A 186 23.54 -40.20 -2.20
N SER A 187 24.69 -40.38 -1.58
CA SER A 187 25.97 -39.72 -1.85
C SER A 187 26.53 -40.19 -3.19
N ASP A 188 27.01 -39.29 -4.06
CA ASP A 188 28.36 -39.41 -4.66
C ASP A 188 28.81 -38.13 -5.38
N SER A 189 30.13 -37.93 -5.38
CA SER A 189 30.88 -36.86 -6.05
C SER A 189 31.11 -37.18 -7.53
N ALA A 190 31.04 -36.17 -8.41
CA ALA A 190 31.99 -36.01 -9.53
C ALA A 190 31.73 -34.72 -10.32
N SER A 191 32.83 -34.16 -10.80
CA SER A 191 33.03 -32.89 -11.49
C SER A 191 32.92 -33.02 -13.03
N THR A 192 32.84 -31.86 -13.70
CA THR A 192 33.02 -31.57 -15.15
C THR A 192 31.83 -31.96 -16.04
N ASP A 193 31.44 -31.27 -17.12
CA ASP A 193 32.03 -30.24 -17.99
C ASP A 193 30.90 -29.47 -18.72
N SER A 194 31.31 -28.39 -19.36
CA SER A 194 30.63 -27.28 -20.02
C SER A 194 29.77 -27.60 -21.26
N THR A 195 28.83 -26.72 -21.59
CA THR A 195 28.52 -26.08 -22.91
C THR A 195 27.10 -25.49 -22.86
N ASP A 196 26.95 -24.17 -22.75
CA ASP A 196 26.84 -23.20 -23.86
C ASP A 196 25.56 -23.38 -24.69
N THR A 197 24.55 -22.52 -24.49
CA THR A 197 24.06 -21.58 -25.52
C THR A 197 22.87 -20.77 -25.02
N ALA A 198 22.96 -19.47 -25.24
CA ALA A 198 21.85 -18.53 -25.21
C ALA A 198 20.83 -18.84 -26.32
N THR A 199 19.58 -18.38 -26.16
CA THR A 199 19.03 -17.18 -26.86
C THR A 199 17.50 -17.27 -26.99
N THR A 200 16.87 -16.13 -26.72
CA THR A 200 15.68 -15.53 -27.38
C THR A 200 14.27 -16.05 -27.08
N MET A 201 13.56 -15.18 -26.35
CA MET A 201 12.17 -14.81 -26.59
C MET A 201 12.06 -13.92 -27.85
N ALA A 202 11.18 -14.29 -28.79
CA ALA A 202 10.51 -13.42 -29.77
C ALA A 202 9.39 -14.27 -30.42
N GLU A 203 8.13 -14.07 -30.03
CA GLU A 203 7.15 -13.15 -30.62
C GLU A 203 6.32 -13.75 -31.77
N LEU A 204 5.00 -13.61 -31.59
CA LEU A 204 4.01 -13.19 -32.58
C LEU A 204 3.43 -14.15 -33.65
N THR A 205 2.09 -14.08 -33.68
CA THR A 205 1.17 -14.17 -34.81
C THR A 205 0.66 -15.54 -35.25
N GLY A 206 -0.62 -15.58 -35.59
CA GLY A 206 -1.16 -16.65 -36.43
C GLY A 206 -2.63 -16.97 -36.24
N LYS A 207 -3.50 -16.04 -36.60
CA LYS A 207 -4.90 -16.34 -36.95
C LYS A 207 -4.92 -17.37 -38.08
N VAL A 208 -5.53 -18.53 -37.87
CA VAL A 208 -5.94 -19.44 -38.95
C VAL A 208 -7.41 -19.80 -38.81
N ILE A 209 -8.12 -19.44 -39.86
CA ILE A 209 -9.50 -19.78 -40.19
C ILE A 209 -9.45 -21.18 -40.81
N GLY A 210 -10.34 -22.09 -40.41
CA GLY A 210 -10.38 -23.43 -41.01
C GLY A 210 -11.55 -24.24 -40.50
N SER A 211 -12.68 -24.09 -41.19
CA SER A 211 -13.90 -24.87 -41.11
C SER A 211 -13.65 -26.38 -41.01
N ASN A 212 -14.47 -27.09 -40.24
CA ASN A 212 -15.00 -28.38 -40.65
C ASN A 212 -16.39 -28.56 -40.04
N VAL A 213 -17.36 -28.56 -40.94
CA VAL A 213 -18.72 -29.06 -40.76
C VAL A 213 -18.62 -30.55 -40.43
N ASP A 214 -19.34 -31.01 -39.41
CA ASP A 214 -19.88 -32.37 -39.48
C ASP A 214 -21.28 -32.42 -38.89
N LEU A 215 -22.16 -33.01 -39.69
CA LEU A 215 -23.61 -33.08 -39.54
C LEU A 215 -23.90 -34.53 -39.15
N VAL A 216 -24.47 -34.79 -37.97
CA VAL A 216 -25.01 -36.12 -37.64
C VAL A 216 -26.39 -35.97 -37.01
N LEU A 217 -27.37 -36.37 -37.84
CA LEU A 217 -28.73 -36.88 -37.61
C LEU A 217 -29.49 -36.49 -36.33
#